data_AF-W1DPN8-F1
#
_entry.id   AF-W1DPN8-F1
#
_cell.length_a   1.000
_cell.length_b   1.000
_cell.length_c   1.000
_cell.angle_alpha   90.00
_cell.angle_beta   90.00
_cell.angle_gamma   90.00
#
_symmetry.space_group_name_H-M   'P 1'
#
loop_
_entity.id
_entity.type
_entity.pdbx_description
1 polymer ?
#
loop_
_entity_poly.entity_id
_entity_poly.type
_entity_poly.pdbx_seq_one_letter_code
_entity_poly.pdbx_strand_id
1 'polypeptide(L)'
;MAIASGGFTFFAEYLRDKLHLDAVFANELEIRDGKLTGNVLGDIVDAKYKANTLRKLAEKYEIPTAQTVAIGDGANDLPMIKAAGLGIAYHAKPKVNEQAEVTIRHADLMGVFCILSGSMNQK
;
A
#
# COMPACT_ATOMS: atom_id res chain seq x y z
N MET A 1 3.95 1.81 -9.68
CA MET A 1 3.75 2.25 -8.28
C MET A 1 2.26 2.50 -8.03
N ALA A 2 1.72 1.99 -6.92
CA ALA A 2 0.30 2.14 -6.59
C ALA A 2 0.11 2.41 -5.09
N ILE A 3 -1.02 3.02 -4.73
CA ILE A 3 -1.46 3.19 -3.34
C ILE A 3 -2.78 2.46 -3.12
N ALA A 4 -2.87 1.68 -2.03
CA ALA A 4 -4.12 1.15 -1.52
C ALA A 4 -4.34 1.63 -0.08
N SER A 5 -5.33 2.48 0.14
CA SER A 5 -5.54 3.21 1.39
C SER A 5 -6.95 3.04 1.92
N GLY A 6 -7.09 2.90 3.25
CA GLY A 6 -8.40 2.99 3.91
C GLY A 6 -8.89 4.44 4.07
N GLY A 7 -8.13 5.42 3.59
CA GLY A 7 -8.55 6.81 3.49
C GLY A 7 -9.49 7.04 2.30
N PHE A 8 -9.51 8.27 1.78
CA PHE A 8 -10.49 8.70 0.78
C PHE A 8 -9.88 9.02 -0.58
N THR A 9 -10.64 8.74 -1.65
CA THR A 9 -10.25 8.99 -3.06
C THR A 9 -9.81 10.44 -3.27
N PHE A 10 -10.52 11.41 -2.69
CA PHE A 10 -10.16 12.84 -2.77
C PHE A 10 -8.67 13.13 -2.51
N PHE A 11 -8.08 12.55 -1.46
CA PHE A 11 -6.66 12.75 -1.15
C PHE A 11 -5.76 11.85 -1.98
N ALA A 12 -6.18 10.61 -2.20
CA ALA A 12 -5.35 9.61 -2.86
C ALA A 12 -5.18 9.92 -4.36
N GLU A 13 -6.23 10.42 -5.02
CA GLU A 13 -6.16 10.87 -6.42
C GLU A 13 -5.31 12.12 -6.59
N TYR A 14 -5.38 13.07 -5.65
CA TYR A 14 -4.45 14.21 -5.65
C TYR A 14 -2.99 13.75 -5.62
N LEU A 15 -2.67 12.72 -4.81
CA LEU A 15 -1.33 12.12 -4.77
C LEU A 15 -1.00 11.35 -6.04
N ARG A 16 -1.97 10.63 -6.64
CA ARG A 16 -1.81 9.97 -7.95
C ARG A 16 -1.30 10.95 -8.99
N ASP A 17 -1.97 12.08 -9.11
CA ASP A 17 -1.71 13.04 -10.17
C ASP A 17 -0.40 13.79 -9.91
N LYS A 18 -0.11 14.14 -8.65
CA LYS A 18 1.12 14.81 -8.25
C LYS A 18 2.38 13.95 -8.38
N LEU A 19 2.26 12.64 -8.14
CA LEU A 19 3.39 11.71 -8.12
C LEU A 19 3.41 10.77 -9.34
N HIS A 20 2.47 10.93 -10.28
CA HIS A 20 2.31 10.10 -11.47
C HIS A 20 2.22 8.59 -11.14
N LEU A 21 1.36 8.24 -10.17
CA LEU A 21 1.14 6.84 -9.78
C LEU A 21 0.30 6.10 -10.83
N ASP A 22 0.60 4.81 -11.04
CA ASP A 22 -0.12 3.98 -12.01
C ASP A 22 -1.53 3.60 -11.55
N ALA A 23 -1.75 3.54 -10.24
CA ALA A 23 -3.06 3.21 -9.67
C ALA A 23 -3.25 3.72 -8.25
N VAL A 24 -4.49 4.04 -7.91
CA VAL A 24 -4.93 4.39 -6.55
C VAL A 24 -6.23 3.67 -6.22
N PHE A 25 -6.30 3.14 -5.01
CA PHE A 25 -7.47 2.49 -4.44
C PHE A 25 -7.73 3.09 -3.06
N ALA A 26 -8.89 3.72 -2.88
CA ALA A 26 -9.31 4.34 -1.63
C ALA A 26 -10.85 4.37 -1.54
N ASN A 27 -11.38 4.68 -0.35
CA ASN A 27 -12.82 4.77 -0.14
C ASN A 27 -13.38 6.04 -0.79
N GLU A 28 -14.52 5.96 -1.46
CA GLU A 28 -15.18 7.14 -2.04
C GLU A 28 -16.21 7.70 -1.05
N LEU A 29 -16.10 8.97 -0.69
CA LEU A 29 -17.09 9.64 0.16
C LEU A 29 -18.26 10.12 -0.68
N GLU A 30 -19.47 9.81 -0.25
CA GLU A 30 -20.66 10.34 -0.89
C GLU A 30 -20.80 11.84 -0.60
N ILE A 31 -20.86 12.63 -1.68
CA ILE A 31 -21.09 14.07 -1.64
C ILE A 31 -22.44 14.35 -2.29
N ARG A 32 -23.34 15.03 -1.56
CA ARG A 32 -24.60 15.55 -2.08
C ARG A 32 -24.70 17.03 -1.78
N ASP A 33 -25.03 17.83 -2.79
CA ASP A 33 -25.14 19.29 -2.69
C ASP A 33 -23.90 19.97 -2.07
N GLY A 34 -22.71 19.48 -2.44
CA GLY A 34 -21.43 19.98 -1.93
C GLY A 34 -21.12 19.63 -0.48
N LYS A 35 -21.90 18.74 0.16
CA LYS A 35 -21.73 18.31 1.55
C LYS A 35 -21.48 16.80 1.64
N LEU A 36 -20.62 16.41 2.57
CA LEU A 36 -20.43 15.00 2.93
C LEU A 36 -21.69 14.45 3.59
N THR A 37 -22.21 13.35 3.08
CA THR A 37 -23.39 12.69 3.68
C THR A 37 -23.02 11.81 4.88
N GLY A 38 -21.74 11.43 4.99
CA GLY A 38 -21.23 10.46 5.96
C GLY A 38 -21.22 9.02 5.45
N ASN A 39 -21.74 8.77 4.23
CA ASN A 39 -21.70 7.46 3.61
C ASN A 39 -20.44 7.27 2.75
N VAL A 40 -20.06 6.01 2.58
CA VAL A 40 -19.02 5.58 1.64
C VAL A 40 -19.70 4.90 0.45
N LEU A 41 -19.29 5.25 -0.77
CA LEU A 41 -19.77 4.65 -2.01
C LEU A 41 -18.89 3.45 -2.39
N GLY A 42 -19.51 2.44 -3.01
CA GLY A 42 -18.82 1.30 -3.58
C GLY A 42 -18.20 0.36 -2.53
N ASP A 43 -17.10 -0.28 -2.94
CA ASP A 43 -16.39 -1.24 -2.11
C ASP A 43 -15.54 -0.54 -1.03
N ILE A 44 -15.54 -1.08 0.18
CA ILE A 44 -14.68 -0.62 1.27
C ILE A 44 -13.28 -1.19 1.10
N VAL A 45 -12.27 -0.31 1.12
CA VAL A 45 -10.85 -0.68 1.07
C VAL A 45 -10.38 -1.19 2.43
N ASP A 46 -10.73 -2.44 2.71
CA ASP A 46 -10.30 -3.17 3.91
C ASP A 46 -8.96 -3.90 3.71
N ALA A 47 -8.52 -4.63 4.73
CA ALA A 47 -7.24 -5.35 4.72
C ALA A 47 -7.17 -6.44 3.63
N LYS A 48 -8.29 -7.12 3.34
CA LYS A 48 -8.38 -8.16 2.31
C LYS A 48 -8.41 -7.51 0.93
N TYR A 49 -9.10 -6.40 0.77
CA TYR A 49 -9.13 -5.59 -0.44
C TYR A 49 -7.72 -5.16 -0.83
N LYS A 50 -6.92 -4.64 0.11
CA LYS A 50 -5.52 -4.26 -0.14
C LYS A 50 -4.66 -5.43 -0.64
N ALA A 51 -4.75 -6.60 0.02
CA ALA A 51 -4.01 -7.79 -0.41
C ALA A 51 -4.45 -8.28 -1.80
N ASN A 52 -5.76 -8.24 -2.08
CA ASN A 52 -6.28 -8.61 -3.40
C ASN A 52 -5.88 -7.61 -4.48
N THR A 53 -5.81 -6.32 -4.14
CA THR A 53 -5.35 -5.26 -5.04
C THR A 53 -3.92 -5.51 -5.47
N LEU A 54 -3.03 -5.84 -4.54
CA LEU A 54 -1.65 -6.21 -4.86
C LEU A 54 -1.58 -7.35 -5.87
N ARG A 55 -2.33 -8.44 -5.66
CA ARG A 55 -2.36 -9.59 -6.57
C ARG A 55 -2.90 -9.23 -7.96
N LYS A 56 -4.02 -8.49 -8.00
CA LYS A 56 -4.62 -8.02 -9.26
C LYS A 56 -3.68 -7.13 -10.05
N LEU A 57 -2.95 -6.24 -9.39
CA LEU A 57 -1.97 -5.38 -10.06
C LEU A 57 -0.77 -6.19 -10.56
N ALA A 58 -0.28 -7.14 -9.76
CA ALA A 58 0.79 -8.03 -10.16
C ALA A 58 0.41 -8.84 -11.42
N GLU A 59 -0.79 -9.42 -11.44
CA GLU A 59 -1.35 -10.11 -12.61
C GLU A 59 -1.50 -9.17 -13.81
N LYS A 60 -2.10 -7.99 -13.62
CA LYS A 60 -2.33 -7.00 -14.69
C LYS A 60 -1.03 -6.54 -15.35
N TYR A 61 0.04 -6.38 -14.58
CA TYR A 61 1.35 -5.94 -15.08
C TYR A 61 2.30 -7.11 -15.38
N GLU A 62 1.82 -8.35 -15.31
CA GLU A 62 2.61 -9.56 -15.55
C GLU A 62 3.86 -9.65 -14.67
N ILE A 63 3.77 -9.15 -13.43
CA ILE A 63 4.86 -9.16 -12.44
C ILE A 63 4.71 -10.40 -11.56
N PRO A 64 5.73 -11.28 -11.50
CA PRO A 64 5.72 -12.40 -10.56
C PRO A 64 5.57 -11.92 -9.11
N THR A 65 4.77 -12.63 -8.30
CA THR A 65 4.55 -12.25 -6.89
C THR A 65 5.86 -12.05 -6.12
N ALA A 66 6.88 -12.86 -6.39
CA ALA A 66 8.22 -12.74 -5.79
C ALA A 66 8.93 -11.40 -6.08
N GLN A 67 8.51 -10.67 -7.11
CA GLN A 67 9.05 -9.36 -7.48
C GLN A 67 8.16 -8.19 -7.03
N THR A 68 7.15 -8.46 -6.20
CA THR A 68 6.29 -7.41 -5.64
C THR A 68 6.78 -6.94 -4.28
N VAL A 69 6.62 -5.65 -4.00
CA VAL A 69 6.96 -5.03 -2.72
C VAL A 69 5.72 -4.37 -2.14
N ALA A 70 5.42 -4.61 -0.87
CA ALA A 70 4.34 -3.94 -0.15
C ALA A 70 4.89 -3.25 1.11
N ILE A 71 4.44 -2.01 1.34
CA ILE A 71 4.86 -1.17 2.46
C ILE A 71 3.62 -0.77 3.26
N GLY A 72 3.65 -0.89 4.58
CA GLY A 72 2.56 -0.45 5.46
C GLY A 72 2.99 -0.29 6.92
N ASP A 73 2.17 0.38 7.72
CA ASP A 73 2.45 0.69 9.13
C ASP A 73 1.43 0.06 10.09
N GLY A 74 0.24 -0.27 9.56
CA GLY A 74 -0.92 -0.70 10.33
C GLY A 74 -1.20 -2.21 10.27
N ALA A 75 -2.00 -2.68 11.22
CA ALA A 75 -2.49 -4.06 11.22
C ALA A 75 -3.37 -4.36 9.99
N ASN A 76 -4.01 -3.33 9.43
CA ASN A 76 -4.82 -3.45 8.21
C ASN A 76 -3.96 -3.69 6.96
N ASP A 77 -2.65 -3.49 7.03
CA ASP A 77 -1.74 -3.73 5.91
C ASP A 77 -1.10 -5.12 6.00
N LEU A 78 -1.16 -5.79 7.16
CA LEU A 78 -0.53 -7.10 7.37
C LEU A 78 -0.91 -8.14 6.30
N PRO A 79 -2.18 -8.28 5.87
CA PRO A 79 -2.51 -9.22 4.80
C PRO A 79 -1.84 -8.86 3.46
N MET A 80 -1.67 -7.57 3.16
CA MET A 80 -0.99 -7.10 1.95
C MET A 80 0.53 -7.30 2.07
N ILE A 81 1.11 -6.95 3.21
CA ILE A 81 2.54 -7.16 3.53
C ILE A 81 2.91 -8.63 3.39
N LYS A 82 2.09 -9.54 3.92
CA LYS A 82 2.31 -11.00 3.83
C LYS A 82 2.07 -11.59 2.43
N ALA A 83 1.32 -10.89 1.59
CA ALA A 83 1.01 -11.36 0.23
C ALA A 83 2.07 -10.94 -0.80
N ALA A 84 2.92 -9.96 -0.46
CA ALA A 84 3.99 -9.50 -1.33
C ALA A 84 5.19 -10.45 -1.31
N GLY A 85 6.02 -10.36 -2.35
CA GLY A 85 7.32 -11.02 -2.39
C GLY A 85 8.27 -10.46 -1.34
N LEU A 86 8.21 -9.15 -1.10
CA LEU A 86 8.88 -8.46 0.00
C LEU A 86 7.90 -7.56 0.75
N GLY A 87 7.63 -7.91 2.00
CA GLY A 87 6.78 -7.12 2.90
C GLY A 87 7.60 -6.25 3.85
N ILE A 88 7.35 -4.94 3.82
CA ILE A 88 8.06 -3.95 4.66
C ILE A 88 7.08 -3.27 5.63
N ALA A 89 7.34 -3.40 6.92
CA ALA A 89 6.71 -2.58 7.95
C ALA A 89 7.47 -1.25 8.10
N TYR A 90 6.80 -0.13 7.84
CA TYR A 90 7.38 1.21 7.92
C TYR A 90 6.83 1.98 9.11
N HIS A 91 7.69 2.35 10.07
CA HIS A 91 7.31 3.02 11.32
C HIS A 91 6.11 2.37 12.02
N ALA A 92 6.01 1.04 11.91
CA ALA A 92 4.82 0.30 12.28
C ALA A 92 4.73 0.07 13.79
N LYS A 93 3.52 -0.25 14.27
CA LYS A 93 3.30 -0.65 15.67
C LYS A 93 4.03 -1.97 15.98
N PRO A 94 4.40 -2.27 17.25
CA PRO A 94 5.15 -3.49 17.62
C PRO A 94 4.56 -4.79 17.04
N LYS A 95 3.24 -4.99 17.15
CA LYS A 95 2.53 -6.16 16.60
C LYS A 95 2.66 -6.33 15.09
N VAL A 96 2.87 -5.25 14.35
CA VAL A 96 3.05 -5.27 12.89
C VAL A 96 4.50 -5.60 12.55
N ASN A 97 5.45 -4.98 13.26
CA ASN A 97 6.88 -5.27 13.10
C ASN A 97 7.21 -6.74 13.36
N GLU A 98 6.60 -7.36 14.38
CA GLU A 98 6.80 -8.78 14.71
C GLU A 98 6.31 -9.75 13.62
N GLN A 99 5.48 -9.26 12.68
CA GLN A 99 4.85 -10.08 11.64
C GLN A 99 5.31 -9.72 10.22
N ALA A 100 6.18 -8.74 10.06
CA ALA A 100 6.75 -8.33 8.78
C ALA A 100 8.17 -8.88 8.64
N GLU A 101 8.56 -9.20 7.40
CA GLU A 101 9.90 -9.71 7.10
C GLU A 101 10.98 -8.65 7.32
N VAL A 102 10.69 -7.43 6.85
CA VAL A 102 11.59 -6.29 6.98
C VAL A 102 10.89 -5.16 7.70
N THR A 103 11.63 -4.46 8.58
CA THR A 103 11.10 -3.32 9.34
C THR A 103 12.01 -2.11 9.18
N ILE A 104 11.44 -0.95 8.92
CA ILE A 104 12.12 0.35 8.95
C ILE A 104 11.56 1.12 10.13
N ARG A 105 12.41 1.44 11.11
CA ARG A 105 11.99 2.07 12.38
C ARG A 105 12.39 3.52 12.56
N HIS A 106 13.43 3.96 11.84
CA HIS A 106 14.08 5.25 12.07
C HIS A 106 14.39 6.03 10.79
N ALA A 107 14.61 5.35 9.67
CA ALA A 107 14.86 5.99 8.38
C ALA A 107 13.54 6.47 7.77
N ASP A 108 13.62 7.47 6.91
CA ASP A 108 12.51 7.84 6.05
C ASP A 108 12.23 6.76 4.97
N LEU A 109 11.35 7.06 4.03
CA LEU A 109 10.97 6.12 2.98
C LEU A 109 12.16 5.76 2.04
N MET A 110 13.26 6.52 2.04
CA MET A 110 14.49 6.13 1.34
C MET A 110 15.15 4.90 1.97
N GLY A 111 14.82 4.55 3.21
CA GLY A 111 15.20 3.25 3.79
C GLY A 111 14.76 2.06 2.93
N VAL A 112 13.62 2.18 2.23
CA VAL A 112 13.13 1.16 1.28
C VAL A 112 14.10 1.03 0.11
N PHE A 113 14.59 2.15 -0.43
CA PHE A 113 15.57 2.14 -1.51
C PHE A 113 16.87 1.46 -1.09
N CYS A 114 17.35 1.71 0.14
CA CYS A 114 18.53 1.02 0.69
C CYS A 114 18.32 -0.51 0.76
N ILE A 115 17.13 -0.97 1.15
CA ILE A 115 16.81 -2.41 1.19
C ILE A 115 16.83 -3.01 -0.22
N LEU A 116 16.18 -2.36 -1.18
CA LEU A 116 16.09 -2.87 -2.55
C LEU A 116 17.43 -2.83 -3.29
N SER A 117 18.26 -1.81 -3.06
CA SER A 117 19.59 -1.73 -3.65
C SER A 117 20.58 -2.74 -3.05
N GLY A 118 20.34 -3.23 -1.84
CA GLY A 118 21.17 -4.24 -1.20
C GLY A 118 21.23 -5.57 -1.98
N SER A 119 20.13 -5.98 -2.62
CA SER A 119 20.09 -7.20 -3.43
C SER A 119 20.74 -7.04 -4.81
N MET A 120 20.88 -5.81 -5.30
CA MET A 120 21.46 -5.52 -6.62
C MET A 120 22.99 -5.68 -6.66
N ASN A 121 23.64 -5.74 -5.50
CA ASN A 121 25.10 -5.85 -5.39
C ASN A 121 25.61 -7.30 -5.26
N GLN A 122 24.74 -8.30 -5.31
CA GLN A 122 25.17 -9.70 -5.39
C GLN A 122 25.46 -10.04 -6.85
N LYS A 123 26.74 -9.95 -7.22
CA LYS A 123 27.29 -10.55 -8.45
C LYS A 123 27.44 -12.05 -8.31
#